data_AF-A0A354V1D4-F1
#
_entry.id   AF-A0A354V1D4-F1
#
_cell.length_a   1.000
_cell.length_b   1.000
_cell.length_c   1.000
_cell.angle_alpha   90.00
_cell.angle_beta   90.00
_cell.angle_gamma   90.00
#
_symmetry.space_group_name_H-M   'P 1'
#
loop_
_entity.id
_entity.type
_entity.pdbx_description
1 polymer ?
#
loop_
_entity_poly.entity_id
_entity_poly.type
_entity_poly.pdbx_seq_one_letter_code
_entity_poly.pdbx_strand_id
1 'polypeptide(L)'
;MKRILGLAVAISAVAVVPAIAQVCTNATTAGMTPGQIKTLVVTKYACVGTFPNAQWNELHNSSTASGNVLDYKLGPTSPTDPSDTPAHPTGQFAISAPNGAQAPGLITYTYGANSYTYYVVNNLTPPRYSFCGTGAAPQLAVTISATHC
;
A
#
# COMPACT_ATOMS: atom_id res chain seq x y z
N MET A 1 59.29 19.64 20.85
CA MET A 1 58.01 19.11 21.39
C MET A 1 56.96 19.15 20.28
N LYS A 2 56.14 18.11 20.21
CA LYS A 2 55.40 17.59 19.05
C LYS A 2 53.91 17.76 19.30
N ARG A 3 53.13 18.38 18.40
CA ARG A 3 51.66 18.21 18.32
C ARG A 3 51.18 18.37 16.88
N ILE A 4 50.87 17.25 16.24
CA ILE A 4 50.17 17.17 14.94
C ILE A 4 48.68 17.07 15.29
N LEU A 5 47.89 18.05 14.88
CA LEU A 5 46.44 18.07 15.05
C LEU A 5 45.82 17.31 13.87
N GLY A 6 45.27 16.13 14.14
CA GLY A 6 44.56 15.32 13.15
C GLY A 6 43.13 15.80 12.96
N LEU A 7 42.77 16.16 11.72
CA LEU A 7 41.41 16.49 11.32
C LEU A 7 40.68 15.18 10.97
N ALA A 8 39.70 14.79 11.78
CA ALA A 8 38.86 13.63 11.49
C ALA A 8 37.78 14.02 10.46
N VAL A 9 37.85 13.44 9.26
CA VAL A 9 36.79 13.53 8.25
C VAL A 9 35.72 12.50 8.61
N ALA A 10 34.55 12.97 9.04
CA ALA A 10 33.39 12.12 9.26
C ALA A 10 32.78 11.74 7.90
N ILE A 11 32.93 10.48 7.50
CA ILE A 11 32.27 9.91 6.32
C ILE A 11 30.82 9.58 6.74
N SER A 12 29.86 10.40 6.30
CA SER A 12 28.44 10.09 6.46
C SER A 12 28.09 8.87 5.59
N ALA A 13 27.78 7.75 6.22
CA ALA A 13 27.26 6.57 5.54
C ALA A 13 25.84 6.87 5.02
N VAL A 14 25.70 7.06 3.71
CA VAL A 14 24.40 7.10 3.05
C VAL A 14 23.89 5.66 3.01
N ALA A 15 22.88 5.35 3.83
CA ALA A 15 22.19 4.07 3.77
C ALA A 15 21.39 4.02 2.47
N VAL A 16 21.92 3.33 1.46
CA VAL A 16 21.17 2.98 0.25
C VAL A 16 20.19 1.88 0.64
N VAL A 17 18.95 2.27 0.95
CA VAL A 17 17.87 1.31 1.20
C VAL A 17 17.40 0.78 -0.16
N PRO A 18 17.28 -0.54 -0.36
CA PRO A 18 16.88 -1.11 -1.64
C PRO A 18 15.47 -0.64 -2.01
N ALA A 19 15.31 -0.12 -3.23
CA ALA A 19 14.01 0.11 -3.83
C ALA A 19 13.25 -1.24 -3.91
N ILE A 20 12.03 -1.28 -3.37
CA ILE A 20 11.20 -2.48 -3.38
C ILE A 20 10.65 -2.63 -4.80
N ALA A 21 11.22 -3.56 -5.57
CA ALA A 21 10.72 -3.85 -6.91
C ALA A 21 9.40 -4.62 -6.81
N GLN A 22 8.31 -3.94 -7.15
CA GLN A 22 7.02 -4.57 -7.39
C GLN A 22 7.09 -5.47 -8.63
N VAL A 23 6.36 -6.58 -8.63
CA VAL A 23 6.25 -7.47 -9.79
C VAL A 23 4.78 -7.68 -10.14
N CYS A 24 4.37 -7.40 -11.38
CA CYS A 24 2.99 -7.55 -11.84
C CYS A 24 2.80 -8.41 -13.07
N THR A 25 3.82 -9.21 -13.38
CA THR A 25 3.72 -10.25 -14.40
C THR A 25 2.64 -11.25 -14.00
N ASN A 26 1.67 -11.49 -14.89
CA ASN A 26 0.60 -12.48 -14.76
C ASN A 26 -0.41 -12.21 -13.62
N ALA A 27 -0.63 -10.95 -13.22
CA ALA A 27 -1.55 -10.62 -12.13
C ALA A 27 -3.00 -11.15 -12.33
N THR A 28 -3.44 -11.30 -13.58
CA THR A 28 -4.74 -11.88 -13.96
C THR A 28 -4.86 -13.38 -13.72
N THR A 29 -3.73 -14.09 -13.49
CA THR A 29 -3.67 -15.55 -13.34
C THR A 29 -3.04 -15.96 -12.01
N ALA A 30 -2.09 -15.18 -11.50
CA ALA A 30 -1.42 -15.37 -10.21
C ALA A 30 -1.99 -14.48 -9.09
N GLY A 31 -3.03 -13.69 -9.39
CA GLY A 31 -3.66 -12.81 -8.41
C GLY A 31 -4.42 -13.58 -7.34
N MET A 32 -4.50 -12.98 -6.16
CA MET A 32 -5.26 -13.47 -5.02
C MET A 32 -6.76 -13.48 -5.35
N THR A 33 -7.48 -14.45 -4.80
CA THR A 33 -8.94 -14.51 -4.91
C THR A 33 -9.60 -13.38 -4.11
N PRO A 34 -10.86 -13.02 -4.41
CA PRO A 34 -11.61 -12.01 -3.65
C PRO A 34 -11.64 -12.29 -2.13
N GLY A 35 -11.79 -13.55 -1.74
CA GLY A 35 -11.79 -13.95 -0.32
C GLY A 35 -10.43 -13.77 0.35
N GLN A 36 -9.35 -14.05 -0.37
CA GLN A 36 -7.98 -13.81 0.09
C GLN A 36 -7.70 -12.31 0.22
N ILE A 37 -8.11 -11.49 -0.76
CA ILE A 37 -7.98 -10.02 -0.70
C ILE A 37 -8.76 -9.48 0.50
N LYS A 38 -10.01 -9.93 0.71
CA LYS A 38 -10.82 -9.52 1.86
C LYS A 38 -10.10 -9.79 3.18
N THR A 39 -9.61 -11.02 3.36
CA THR A 39 -8.86 -11.41 4.58
C THR A 39 -7.59 -10.59 4.75
N LEU A 40 -6.96 -10.23 3.64
CA LEU A 40 -5.74 -9.47 3.63
C LEU A 40 -5.97 -8.04 4.12
N VAL A 41 -6.88 -7.28 3.51
CA VAL A 41 -6.92 -5.81 3.67
C VAL A 41 -7.94 -5.33 4.71
N VAL A 42 -9.06 -6.03 4.88
CA VAL A 42 -10.17 -5.53 5.70
C VAL A 42 -9.72 -5.35 7.17
N THR A 43 -10.09 -4.23 7.79
CA THR A 43 -9.66 -3.77 9.13
C THR A 43 -8.16 -3.49 9.30
N LYS A 44 -7.40 -3.40 8.20
CA LYS A 44 -5.95 -3.22 8.22
C LYS A 44 -5.52 -2.03 7.39
N TYR A 45 -4.27 -1.63 7.59
CA TYR A 45 -3.60 -0.59 6.84
C TYR A 45 -2.89 -1.18 5.61
N ALA A 46 -3.08 -0.55 4.46
CA ALA A 46 -2.24 -0.72 3.29
C ALA A 46 -1.23 0.42 3.21
N CYS A 47 0.06 0.09 3.17
CA CYS A 47 1.14 1.05 3.28
C CYS A 47 2.07 0.97 2.09
N VAL A 48 2.13 2.07 1.34
CA VAL A 48 2.94 2.19 0.13
C VAL A 48 4.27 2.85 0.48
N GLY A 49 5.37 2.16 0.15
CA GLY A 49 6.73 2.58 0.50
C GLY A 49 7.31 1.77 1.67
N THR A 50 8.40 2.30 2.26
CA THR A 50 9.17 1.57 3.27
C THR A 50 8.52 1.67 4.65
N PHE A 51 7.87 0.60 5.10
CA PHE A 51 7.41 0.47 6.49
C PHE A 51 8.59 0.59 7.48
N PRO A 52 8.43 1.28 8.63
CA PRO A 52 7.24 1.98 9.12
C PRO A 52 7.05 3.40 8.55
N ASN A 53 8.03 3.95 7.83
CA ASN A 53 7.99 5.31 7.28
C ASN A 53 7.34 5.35 5.88
N ALA A 54 6.20 4.66 5.71
CA ALA A 54 5.52 4.63 4.43
C ALA A 54 5.14 6.05 4.00
N GLN A 55 5.22 6.32 2.69
CA GLN A 55 4.91 7.65 2.17
C GLN A 55 3.39 7.89 2.14
N TRP A 56 2.62 6.80 2.12
CA TRP A 56 1.17 6.77 2.08
C TRP A 56 0.67 5.53 2.82
N ASN A 57 -0.39 5.68 3.59
CA ASN A 57 -1.04 4.60 4.30
C ASN A 57 -2.55 4.82 4.39
N GLU A 58 -3.31 3.74 4.22
CA GLU A 58 -4.77 3.79 4.21
C GLU A 58 -5.36 2.67 5.04
N LEU A 59 -6.35 2.97 5.86
CA LEU A 59 -7.12 1.99 6.61
C LEU A 59 -8.37 1.57 5.83
N HIS A 60 -8.48 0.27 5.54
CA HIS A 60 -9.71 -0.35 5.04
C HIS A 60 -10.70 -0.57 6.18
N ASN A 61 -11.46 0.48 6.51
CA ASN A 61 -12.42 0.45 7.60
C ASN A 61 -13.74 -0.21 7.17
N SER A 62 -13.79 -1.53 7.30
CA SER A 62 -14.98 -2.35 7.03
C SER A 62 -14.89 -3.71 7.73
N SER A 63 -15.99 -4.47 7.75
CA SER A 63 -16.03 -5.90 8.05
C SER A 63 -16.43 -6.75 6.83
N THR A 64 -16.70 -6.12 5.69
CA THR A 64 -17.20 -6.75 4.47
C THR A 64 -16.23 -6.58 3.30
N ALA A 65 -16.64 -7.02 2.10
CA ALA A 65 -15.82 -6.89 0.89
C ALA A 65 -15.80 -5.47 0.30
N SER A 66 -16.55 -4.53 0.88
CA SER A 66 -16.53 -3.12 0.51
C SER A 66 -16.65 -2.25 1.75
N GLY A 67 -16.28 -0.97 1.65
CA GLY A 67 -16.45 -0.02 2.74
C GLY A 67 -15.60 1.22 2.58
N ASN A 68 -15.39 1.93 3.68
CA ASN A 68 -14.65 3.18 3.68
C ASN A 68 -13.15 2.89 3.66
N VAL A 69 -12.43 3.78 2.99
CA VAL A 69 -10.98 3.93 3.09
C VAL A 69 -10.74 5.23 3.82
N LEU A 70 -10.05 5.13 4.96
CA LEU A 70 -9.57 6.30 5.69
C LEU A 70 -8.09 6.46 5.33
N ASP A 71 -7.82 7.44 4.50
CA ASP A 71 -6.50 7.81 4.05
C ASP A 71 -5.91 8.82 5.02
N TYR A 72 -4.87 8.42 5.74
CA TYR A 72 -4.22 9.39 6.61
C TYR A 72 -3.45 10.41 5.74
N LYS A 73 -3.07 10.14 4.48
CA LYS A 73 -2.30 11.06 3.62
C LYS A 73 -2.62 10.85 2.13
N LEU A 74 -3.24 11.84 1.47
CA LEU A 74 -3.53 11.94 0.02
C LEU A 74 -2.29 11.85 -0.91
N GLY A 75 -1.48 10.80 -0.81
CA GLY A 75 -0.25 10.56 -1.57
C GLY A 75 1.05 11.01 -0.87
N PRO A 76 2.21 10.79 -1.53
CA PRO A 76 3.56 10.83 -0.93
C PRO A 76 4.01 12.16 -0.33
N THR A 77 3.27 13.25 -0.58
CA THR A 77 3.59 14.61 -0.12
C THR A 77 2.52 15.21 0.77
N SER A 78 1.40 14.50 1.02
CA SER A 78 0.31 15.04 1.82
C SER A 78 0.62 14.91 3.32
N PRO A 79 0.39 15.96 4.14
CA PRO A 79 0.38 15.81 5.58
C PRO A 79 -0.78 14.92 6.00
N THR A 80 -0.68 14.40 7.23
CA THR A 80 -1.76 13.63 7.81
C THR A 80 -3.04 14.47 7.88
N ASP A 81 -4.18 13.99 7.37
CA ASP A 81 -5.47 14.68 7.52
C ASP A 81 -6.25 14.16 8.75
N PRO A 82 -6.25 14.88 9.88
CA PRO A 82 -6.99 14.48 11.07
C PRO A 82 -8.52 14.59 10.92
N SER A 83 -9.03 15.16 9.82
CA SER A 83 -10.46 15.24 9.53
C SER A 83 -11.01 13.99 8.82
N ASP A 84 -10.14 13.11 8.33
CA ASP A 84 -10.55 11.85 7.74
C ASP A 84 -11.04 10.89 8.83
N THR A 85 -12.35 10.69 8.85
CA THR A 85 -13.05 9.92 9.87
C THR A 85 -14.08 9.02 9.19
N PRO A 86 -14.60 7.99 9.87
CA PRO A 86 -15.69 7.18 9.32
C PRO A 86 -16.91 7.98 8.85
N ALA A 87 -17.14 9.18 9.43
CA ALA A 87 -18.22 10.09 9.04
C ALA A 87 -17.89 10.95 7.80
N HIS A 88 -16.60 11.17 7.53
CA HIS A 88 -16.09 11.93 6.39
C HIS A 88 -14.91 11.18 5.74
N PRO A 89 -15.17 10.01 5.15
CA PRO A 89 -14.09 9.17 4.61
C PRO A 89 -13.50 9.78 3.33
N THR A 90 -12.18 9.71 3.18
CA THR A 90 -11.49 10.14 1.95
C THR A 90 -11.85 9.28 0.73
N GLY A 91 -12.18 8.00 0.94
CA GLY A 91 -12.54 7.13 -0.16
C GLY A 91 -13.38 5.92 0.23
N GLN A 92 -13.63 5.08 -0.77
CA GLN A 92 -14.29 3.79 -0.62
C GLN A 92 -13.49 2.72 -1.36
N PHE A 93 -13.57 1.48 -0.87
CA PHE A 93 -13.05 0.32 -1.58
C PHE A 93 -14.17 -0.70 -1.83
N ALA A 94 -14.00 -1.49 -2.89
CA ALA A 94 -14.82 -2.65 -3.17
C ALA A 94 -13.96 -3.78 -3.75
N ILE A 95 -14.17 -4.99 -3.24
CA ILE A 95 -13.53 -6.21 -3.72
C ILE A 95 -14.54 -6.97 -4.57
N SER A 96 -14.18 -7.30 -5.80
CA SER A 96 -15.07 -7.96 -6.76
C SER A 96 -14.48 -9.27 -7.29
N ALA A 97 -15.37 -10.13 -7.78
CA ALA A 97 -15.10 -11.46 -8.29
C ALA A 97 -15.50 -11.57 -9.77
N PRO A 98 -14.89 -10.79 -10.70
CA PRO A 98 -15.39 -10.63 -12.06
C PRO A 98 -15.48 -11.95 -12.83
N ASN A 99 -14.63 -12.92 -12.48
CA ASN A 99 -14.56 -14.24 -13.12
C ASN A 99 -14.90 -15.39 -12.14
N GLY A 100 -15.68 -15.09 -11.09
CA GLY A 100 -16.05 -16.05 -10.04
C GLY A 100 -15.13 -16.04 -8.82
N ALA A 101 -15.57 -16.68 -7.73
CA ALA A 101 -14.95 -16.56 -6.40
C ALA A 101 -13.57 -17.22 -6.27
N GLN A 102 -13.24 -18.15 -7.15
CA GLN A 102 -11.95 -18.86 -7.16
C GLN A 102 -10.95 -18.28 -8.18
N ALA A 103 -11.39 -17.36 -9.03
CA ALA A 103 -10.51 -16.65 -9.96
C ALA A 103 -9.85 -15.45 -9.26
N PRO A 104 -8.76 -14.90 -9.84
CA PRO A 104 -8.15 -13.67 -9.36
C PRO A 104 -9.18 -12.54 -9.23
N GLY A 105 -9.25 -11.97 -8.03
CA GLY A 105 -10.16 -10.88 -7.68
C GLY A 105 -9.57 -9.51 -7.99
N LEU A 106 -10.43 -8.50 -7.92
CA LEU A 106 -10.04 -7.10 -8.04
C LEU A 106 -10.37 -6.37 -6.76
N ILE A 107 -9.50 -5.43 -6.36
CA ILE A 107 -9.83 -4.38 -5.40
C ILE A 107 -9.87 -3.05 -6.13
N THR A 108 -10.99 -2.34 -5.99
CA THR A 108 -11.21 -1.03 -6.59
C THR A 108 -11.33 0.00 -5.49
N TYR A 109 -10.54 1.06 -5.59
CA TYR A 109 -10.60 2.23 -4.73
C TYR A 109 -11.28 3.38 -5.47
N THR A 110 -12.12 4.15 -4.79
CA THR A 110 -12.83 5.30 -5.34
C THR A 110 -12.64 6.50 -4.42
N TYR A 111 -12.13 7.59 -4.99
CA TYR A 111 -11.84 8.85 -4.29
C TYR A 111 -12.50 9.99 -5.06
N GLY A 112 -13.65 10.46 -4.59
CA GLY A 112 -14.47 11.42 -5.34
C GLY A 112 -14.83 10.89 -6.73
N ALA A 113 -14.38 11.58 -7.77
CA ALA A 113 -14.62 11.20 -9.18
C ALA A 113 -13.60 10.19 -9.74
N ASN A 114 -12.52 9.90 -9.01
CA ASN A 114 -11.44 9.04 -9.49
C ASN A 114 -11.61 7.61 -8.98
N SER A 115 -11.23 6.62 -9.80
CA SER A 115 -11.26 5.21 -9.40
C SER A 115 -10.02 4.47 -9.90
N TYR A 116 -9.48 3.59 -9.05
CA TYR A 116 -8.26 2.83 -9.31
C TYR A 116 -8.49 1.36 -8.96
N THR A 117 -8.24 0.47 -9.91
CA THR A 117 -8.50 -0.96 -9.78
C THR A 117 -7.21 -1.76 -9.85
N TYR A 118 -7.08 -2.75 -8.97
CA TYR A 118 -5.86 -3.55 -8.84
C TYR A 118 -6.18 -5.04 -8.72
N TYR A 119 -5.35 -5.86 -9.37
CA TYR A 119 -5.12 -7.23 -8.90
C TYR A 119 -4.15 -7.20 -7.71
N VAL A 120 -4.33 -8.09 -6.75
CA VAL A 120 -3.39 -8.23 -5.63
C VAL A 120 -2.58 -9.50 -5.81
N VAL A 121 -1.26 -9.40 -5.74
CA VAL A 121 -0.36 -10.54 -5.89
C VAL A 121 0.50 -10.68 -4.63
N ASN A 122 0.55 -11.90 -4.09
CA ASN A 122 1.44 -12.26 -2.98
C ASN A 122 2.76 -12.82 -3.52
N ASN A 123 3.59 -11.94 -4.10
CA ASN A 123 4.87 -12.29 -4.72
C ASN A 123 6.08 -11.60 -4.07
N LEU A 124 5.85 -10.85 -3.00
CA LEU A 124 6.89 -10.32 -2.14
C LEU A 124 6.89 -11.14 -0.85
N THR A 125 7.99 -11.12 -0.09
CA THR A 125 8.02 -11.79 1.21
C THR A 125 7.00 -11.13 2.13
N PRO A 126 6.01 -11.88 2.67
CA PRO A 126 5.04 -11.33 3.60
C PRO A 126 5.72 -10.54 4.73
N PRO A 127 5.12 -9.41 5.17
CA PRO A 127 3.78 -8.92 4.87
C PRO A 127 3.68 -7.97 3.65
N ARG A 128 4.52 -8.17 2.61
CA ARG A 128 4.54 -7.34 1.40
C ARG A 128 3.77 -7.99 0.24
N TYR A 129 3.12 -7.16 -0.58
CA TYR A 129 2.26 -7.54 -1.69
C TYR A 129 2.45 -6.57 -2.86
N SER A 130 2.17 -7.02 -4.08
CA SER A 130 2.08 -6.15 -5.25
C SER A 130 0.60 -5.84 -5.54
N PHE A 131 0.23 -4.56 -5.53
CA PHE A 131 -1.03 -4.12 -6.12
C PHE A 131 -0.79 -3.74 -7.57
N CYS A 132 -1.30 -4.58 -8.45
CA CYS A 132 -1.09 -4.52 -9.88
C CYS A 132 -2.22 -3.74 -10.55
N GLY A 133 -2.01 -2.45 -10.78
CA GLY A 133 -3.00 -1.55 -11.35
C GLY A 133 -3.45 -1.96 -12.75
N THR A 134 -4.71 -1.68 -13.07
CA THR A 134 -5.28 -1.77 -14.41
C THR A 134 -5.67 -0.38 -14.92
N GLY A 135 -5.61 -0.16 -16.23
CA GLY A 135 -5.93 1.14 -16.83
C GLY A 135 -4.99 2.24 -16.32
N ALA A 136 -5.56 3.27 -15.69
CA ALA A 136 -4.83 4.42 -15.15
C ALA A 136 -4.24 4.19 -13.74
N ALA A 137 -4.51 3.03 -13.11
CA ALA A 137 -3.99 2.74 -11.78
C ALA A 137 -2.48 2.46 -11.83
N PRO A 138 -1.68 3.10 -10.95
CA PRO A 138 -0.26 2.84 -10.87
C PRO A 138 0.03 1.42 -10.38
N GLN A 139 1.29 1.07 -10.44
CA GLN A 139 1.81 -0.20 -9.95
C GLN A 139 2.35 0.10 -8.52
N LEU A 140 1.90 -0.62 -7.48
CA LEU A 140 2.28 -0.35 -6.08
C LEU A 140 2.89 -1.58 -5.38
N ALA A 141 3.96 -1.37 -4.62
CA ALA A 141 4.44 -2.30 -3.59
C ALA A 141 3.85 -1.90 -2.23
N VAL A 142 3.12 -2.82 -1.60
CA VAL A 142 2.28 -2.54 -0.43
C VAL A 142 2.64 -3.47 0.73
N THR A 143 2.83 -2.89 1.91
CA THR A 143 2.87 -3.65 3.17
C THR A 143 1.49 -3.60 3.81
N ILE A 144 1.00 -4.74 4.30
CA ILE A 144 -0.28 -4.81 5.03
C ILE A 144 -0.02 -4.95 6.52
N SER A 145 -0.60 -4.07 7.33
CA SER A 145 -0.35 -3.97 8.78
C SER A 145 -1.65 -3.84 9.59
N ALA A 146 -1.69 -4.44 10.78
CA ALA A 146 -2.79 -4.23 11.73
C ALA A 146 -2.65 -2.89 12.48
N THR A 147 -1.46 -2.29 12.48
CA THR A 147 -1.17 -0.99 13.08
C THR A 147 -0.84 0.02 12.00
N HIS A 148 -0.97 1.31 12.34
CA HIS A 148 -0.56 2.41 11.48
C HIS A 148 0.90 2.24 11.02
N CYS A 149 1.17 2.70 9.80
CA CYS A 149 2.50 2.92 9.25
C CYS A 149 2.80 4.40 9.49
#